data_AF-A0A6M0C6J1-F1
#
_entry.id   AF-A0A6M0C6J1-F1
#
_cell.length_a   1.000
_cell.length_b   1.000
_cell.length_c   1.000
_cell.angle_alpha   90.00
_cell.angle_beta   90.00
_cell.angle_gamma   90.00
#
_symmetry.space_group_name_H-M   'P 1'
#
loop_
_entity.id
_entity.type
_entity.pdbx_description
1 polymer ?
#
loop_
_entity_poly.entity_id
_entity_poly.type
_entity_poly.pdbx_seq_one_letter_code
_entity_poly.pdbx_strand_id
1 'polypeptide(L)'
;MSPTAQLSNALNAKAPSATRRRPVFPFTAIVGQEEMKLALLLNVIDPKIGGVMIMGDRGTGKSTTIRALADLLPEIEVVADDPFNSHPTDAELMSDPVRDRVAQNQDIPVINRKVQMVDLPLGATEDRVCGTIDIEKALSEGVKAFEPGLLAKANRGILYVDE
;
A
#
# COMPACT_ATOMS: atom_id res chain seq x y z
N MET A 1 -8.18 -43.24 38.93
CA MET A 1 -6.92 -42.52 38.63
C MET A 1 -6.90 -42.28 37.13
N SER A 2 -6.85 -40.99 36.76
CA SER A 2 -6.64 -40.40 35.42
C SER A 2 -5.38 -40.92 34.71
N PRO A 3 -4.98 -40.46 33.49
CA PRO A 3 -5.69 -39.90 32.31
C PRO A 3 -5.12 -40.40 30.94
N THR A 4 -5.92 -40.40 29.86
CA THR A 4 -5.42 -40.20 28.46
C THR A 4 -6.63 -39.95 27.53
N ALA A 5 -7.15 -38.73 27.44
CA ALA A 5 -6.67 -37.66 26.57
C ALA A 5 -6.60 -38.06 25.09
N GLN A 6 -7.69 -37.76 24.37
CA GLN A 6 -7.67 -36.92 23.17
C GLN A 6 -6.61 -37.28 22.10
N LEU A 7 -6.97 -38.12 21.14
CA LEU A 7 -6.23 -38.23 19.87
C LEU A 7 -7.18 -38.73 18.76
N SER A 8 -8.01 -37.85 18.22
CA SER A 8 -8.59 -38.08 16.88
C SER A 8 -9.07 -36.85 16.11
N ASN A 9 -8.95 -35.61 16.65
CA ASN A 9 -9.45 -34.40 15.97
C ASN A 9 -8.33 -33.42 15.58
N ALA A 10 -7.35 -33.88 14.81
CA ALA A 10 -6.28 -33.01 14.31
C ALA A 10 -5.85 -33.34 12.87
N LEU A 11 -6.79 -33.38 11.92
CA LEU A 11 -6.46 -33.40 10.48
C LEU A 11 -7.40 -32.53 9.64
N ASN A 12 -7.84 -31.38 10.17
CA ASN A 12 -8.56 -30.39 9.36
C ASN A 12 -8.10 -28.96 9.62
N ALA A 13 -6.78 -28.73 9.57
CA ALA A 13 -6.23 -27.39 9.41
C ALA A 13 -6.28 -27.05 7.92
N LYS A 14 -7.39 -26.43 7.51
CA LYS A 14 -7.61 -25.89 6.16
C LYS A 14 -6.50 -24.87 5.89
N ALA A 15 -5.58 -25.21 4.99
CA ALA A 15 -4.55 -24.28 4.51
C ALA A 15 -5.21 -22.97 4.03
N PRO A 16 -4.61 -21.80 4.27
CA PRO A 16 -5.18 -20.53 3.83
C PRO A 16 -5.36 -20.59 2.31
N SER A 17 -6.59 -20.40 1.84
CA SER A 17 -6.89 -20.44 0.42
C SER A 17 -6.07 -19.37 -0.29
N ALA A 18 -5.16 -19.78 -1.17
CA ALA A 18 -4.43 -18.85 -2.02
C ALA A 18 -5.45 -18.00 -2.77
N THR A 19 -5.57 -16.73 -2.38
CA THR A 19 -6.44 -15.74 -3.02
C THR A 19 -6.02 -15.67 -4.48
N ARG A 20 -6.83 -16.24 -5.38
CA ARG A 20 -6.58 -16.24 -6.81
C ARG A 20 -6.58 -14.78 -7.27
N ARG A 21 -5.38 -14.20 -7.40
CA ARG A 21 -5.21 -12.80 -7.81
C ARG A 21 -5.91 -12.61 -9.16
N ARG A 22 -6.73 -11.57 -9.26
CA ARG A 22 -7.36 -11.20 -10.53
C ARG A 22 -6.22 -10.83 -11.49
N PRO A 23 -6.15 -11.42 -12.70
CA PRO A 23 -5.10 -11.10 -13.64
C PRO A 23 -5.20 -9.62 -14.02
N VAL A 24 -4.09 -8.89 -13.91
CA VAL A 24 -3.96 -7.51 -14.37
C VAL A 24 -3.59 -7.53 -15.86
N PHE A 25 -4.15 -6.61 -16.64
CA PHE A 25 -3.82 -6.50 -18.05
C PHE A 25 -2.37 -6.02 -18.23
N PRO A 26 -1.54 -6.66 -19.06
CA PRO A 26 -0.11 -6.34 -19.11
C PRO A 26 0.16 -4.97 -19.76
N PHE A 27 1.07 -4.19 -19.16
CA PHE A 27 1.39 -2.83 -19.58
C PHE A 27 1.85 -2.74 -21.03
N THR A 28 2.62 -3.73 -21.49
CA THR A 28 3.14 -3.81 -22.86
C THR A 28 2.07 -4.15 -23.90
N ALA A 29 0.93 -4.73 -23.51
CA ALA A 29 -0.16 -5.06 -24.43
C ALA A 29 -1.16 -3.91 -24.63
N ILE A 30 -0.98 -2.79 -23.93
CA ILE A 30 -1.84 -1.62 -24.08
C ILE A 30 -1.51 -0.95 -25.41
N VAL A 31 -2.50 -0.81 -26.28
CA VAL A 31 -2.32 -0.25 -27.61
C VAL A 31 -2.33 1.28 -27.55
N GLY A 32 -1.33 1.92 -28.16
CA GLY A 32 -1.21 3.38 -28.17
C GLY A 32 -0.89 3.98 -26.80
N GLN A 33 -1.37 5.19 -26.55
CA GLN A 33 -1.10 5.96 -25.32
C GLN A 33 0.40 6.19 -25.05
N GLU A 34 1.21 6.33 -26.10
CA GLU A 34 2.67 6.40 -25.97
C GLU A 34 3.14 7.54 -25.08
N GLU A 35 2.51 8.73 -25.19
CA GLU A 35 2.81 9.87 -24.32
C GLU A 35 2.47 9.59 -22.84
N MET A 36 1.32 8.97 -22.58
CA MET A 36 0.91 8.61 -21.22
C MET A 36 1.84 7.55 -20.62
N LYS A 37 2.18 6.50 -21.37
CA LYS A 37 3.13 5.47 -20.94
C LYS A 37 4.48 6.09 -20.61
N LEU A 38 5.00 6.95 -21.49
CA LEU A 38 6.27 7.63 -21.29
C LEU A 38 6.23 8.50 -20.03
N ALA A 39 5.19 9.33 -19.87
CA ALA A 39 5.04 10.19 -18.70
C ALA A 39 5.02 9.39 -17.39
N LEU A 40 4.29 8.27 -17.37
CA LEU A 40 4.23 7.40 -16.20
C LEU A 40 5.58 6.71 -15.91
N LEU A 41 6.29 6.23 -16.94
CA LEU A 41 7.61 5.63 -16.78
C LEU A 41 8.63 6.63 -16.24
N LEU A 42 8.61 7.87 -16.75
CA LEU A 42 9.46 8.95 -16.25
C LEU A 42 9.16 9.27 -14.79
N ASN A 43 7.88 9.34 -14.41
CA ASN A 43 7.48 9.59 -13.03
C ASN A 43 7.88 8.47 -12.06
N VAL A 44 7.86 7.22 -12.50
CA VAL A 44 8.36 6.08 -11.71
C VAL A 44 9.87 6.18 -11.46
N ILE A 45 10.64 6.65 -12.46
CA ILE A 45 12.10 6.80 -12.35
C ILE A 45 12.44 7.99 -11.45
N ASP A 46 11.82 9.14 -11.69
CA ASP A 46 12.01 10.35 -10.89
C ASP A 46 10.67 10.98 -10.50
N PRO A 47 10.17 10.69 -9.29
CA PRO A 47 8.95 11.28 -8.77
C PRO A 47 9.02 12.81 -8.60
N LYS A 48 10.21 13.42 -8.59
CA LYS A 48 10.38 14.87 -8.45
C LYS A 48 9.94 15.65 -9.70
N ILE A 49 9.72 14.97 -10.82
CA ILE A 49 9.10 15.54 -12.02
C ILE A 49 7.68 16.08 -11.68
N GLY A 50 7.04 15.55 -10.64
CA GLY A 50 5.70 15.95 -10.20
C GLY A 50 4.61 15.00 -10.70
N GLY A 51 3.36 15.36 -10.44
CA GLY A 51 2.20 14.53 -10.82
C GLY A 51 1.97 14.48 -12.32
N VAL A 52 1.40 13.37 -12.79
CA VAL A 52 1.02 13.18 -14.21
C VAL A 52 -0.47 13.47 -14.36
N MET A 53 -0.82 14.48 -15.16
CA MET A 53 -2.20 14.78 -15.52
C MET A 53 -2.57 14.07 -16.82
N ILE A 54 -3.62 13.23 -16.79
CA ILE A 54 -3.99 12.37 -17.92
C ILE A 54 -5.41 12.74 -18.37
N MET A 55 -5.51 13.42 -19.51
CA MET A 55 -6.79 13.83 -20.08
C MET A 55 -7.34 12.78 -21.05
N GLY A 56 -8.67 12.66 -21.13
CA GLY A 56 -9.35 11.91 -22.18
C GLY A 56 -10.72 11.40 -21.75
N ASP A 57 -11.46 10.78 -22.66
CA ASP A 57 -12.81 10.31 -22.40
C ASP A 57 -12.87 9.07 -21.48
N ARG A 58 -14.04 8.82 -20.90
CA ARG A 58 -14.32 7.58 -20.16
C ARG A 58 -14.15 6.38 -21.09
N GLY A 59 -13.56 5.29 -20.58
CA GLY A 59 -13.37 4.06 -21.35
C GLY A 59 -12.11 4.04 -22.24
N THR A 60 -11.29 5.08 -22.20
CA THR A 60 -9.98 5.12 -22.91
C THR A 60 -8.90 4.25 -22.27
N GLY A 61 -9.16 3.60 -21.13
CA GLY A 61 -8.22 2.68 -20.49
C GLY A 61 -7.20 3.32 -19.54
N LYS A 62 -7.37 4.61 -19.17
CA LYS A 62 -6.45 5.33 -18.27
C LYS A 62 -6.10 4.55 -16.99
N SER A 63 -7.11 4.18 -16.21
CA SER A 63 -6.91 3.41 -14.98
C SER A 63 -6.46 1.97 -15.23
N THR A 64 -6.61 1.44 -16.45
CA THR A 64 -6.05 0.11 -16.82
C THR A 64 -4.53 0.21 -16.98
N THR A 65 -4.04 1.25 -17.65
CA THR A 65 -2.60 1.50 -17.83
C THR A 65 -1.89 1.73 -16.51
N ILE A 66 -2.49 2.48 -15.59
CA ILE A 66 -1.89 2.74 -14.27
C ILE A 66 -1.84 1.46 -13.42
N ARG A 67 -2.91 0.65 -13.43
CA ARG A 67 -2.90 -0.67 -12.74
C ARG A 67 -1.86 -1.61 -13.33
N ALA A 68 -1.74 -1.63 -14.65
CA ALA A 68 -0.77 -2.44 -15.36
C ALA A 68 0.68 -2.05 -14.99
N LEU A 69 0.93 -0.75 -14.84
CA LEU A 69 2.22 -0.24 -14.39
C LEU A 69 2.50 -0.65 -12.94
N ALA A 70 1.54 -0.46 -12.03
CA ALA A 70 1.70 -0.85 -10.62
C ALA A 70 2.05 -2.33 -10.46
N ASP A 71 1.44 -3.21 -11.25
CA ASP A 71 1.70 -4.65 -11.23
C ASP A 71 3.09 -5.03 -11.78
N LEU A 72 3.57 -4.26 -12.77
CA LEU A 72 4.89 -4.42 -13.38
C LEU A 72 6.02 -4.05 -12.40
N LEU A 73 5.77 -3.13 -11.47
CA LEU A 73 6.79 -2.69 -10.52
C LEU A 73 7.27 -3.83 -9.60
N PRO A 74 8.56 -3.80 -9.21
CA PRO A 74 9.09 -4.77 -8.26
C PRO A 74 8.37 -4.66 -6.92
N GLU A 75 8.43 -5.74 -6.14
CA GLU A 75 8.01 -5.68 -4.75
C GLU A 75 8.97 -4.78 -3.96
N ILE A 76 8.41 -4.05 -3.00
CA ILE A 76 9.14 -3.16 -2.10
C ILE A 76 9.23 -3.78 -0.71
N GLU A 77 10.36 -3.60 -0.05
CA GLU A 77 10.54 -3.96 1.36
C GLU A 77 9.82 -2.94 2.23
N VAL A 78 8.96 -3.41 3.13
CA VAL A 78 8.22 -2.57 4.08
C VAL A 78 8.23 -3.20 5.46
N VAL A 79 8.15 -2.34 6.48
CA VAL A 79 7.92 -2.79 7.86
C VAL A 79 6.50 -3.35 7.99
N ALA A 80 6.37 -4.59 8.46
CA ALA A 80 5.12 -5.33 8.45
C ALA A 80 4.01 -4.68 9.29
N ASP A 81 4.40 -4.10 10.43
CA ASP A 81 3.49 -3.52 11.42
C ASP A 81 3.26 -2.01 11.21
N ASP A 82 3.83 -1.41 10.17
CA ASP A 82 3.73 0.03 9.91
C ASP A 82 2.66 0.33 8.85
N PRO A 83 1.68 1.21 9.15
CA PRO A 83 0.63 1.56 8.20
C PRO A 83 1.10 2.47 7.07
N PHE A 84 2.32 3.02 7.15
CA PHE A 84 2.89 3.96 6.19
C PHE A 84 3.87 3.32 5.21
N ASN A 85 3.96 1.99 5.13
CA ASN A 85 4.91 1.30 4.23
C ASN A 85 6.39 1.74 4.43
N SER A 86 6.79 2.06 5.66
CA SER A 86 8.12 2.55 5.98
C SER A 86 9.23 1.64 5.46
N HIS A 87 10.33 2.23 4.98
CA HIS A 87 11.51 1.47 4.58
C HIS A 87 12.22 0.92 5.83
N PRO A 88 12.71 -0.34 5.82
CA PRO A 88 13.41 -0.90 6.98
C PRO A 88 14.80 -0.30 7.24
N THR A 89 15.41 0.30 6.22
CA THR A 89 16.80 0.80 6.28
C THR A 89 17.00 2.25 5.85
N ASP A 90 16.07 2.84 5.08
CA ASP A 90 16.22 4.20 4.58
C ASP A 90 15.55 5.18 5.54
N ALA A 91 16.37 5.97 6.21
CA ALA A 91 15.94 6.94 7.20
C ALA A 91 15.03 8.04 6.63
N GLU A 92 15.11 8.40 5.34
CA GLU A 92 14.20 9.41 4.77
C GLU A 92 12.79 8.85 4.53
N LEU A 93 12.68 7.53 4.46
CA LEU A 93 11.44 6.79 4.17
C LEU A 93 10.87 6.06 5.40
N MET A 94 11.34 6.40 6.60
CA MET A 94 10.86 5.86 7.87
C MET A 94 9.88 6.81 8.55
N SER A 95 8.78 6.26 9.06
CA SER A 95 7.95 6.93 10.07
C SER A 95 8.73 7.11 11.38
N ASP A 96 8.34 8.09 12.19
CA ASP A 96 9.00 8.37 13.47
C ASP A 96 9.06 7.12 14.38
N PRO A 97 7.97 6.32 14.54
CA PRO A 97 8.02 5.12 15.37
C PRO A 97 9.00 4.07 14.85
N VAL A 98 9.13 3.90 13.53
CA VAL A 98 10.07 2.95 12.93
C VAL A 98 11.51 3.43 13.14
N ARG A 99 11.76 4.74 12.94
CA ARG A 99 13.08 5.35 13.15
C ARG A 99 13.56 5.16 14.60
N ASP A 100 12.68 5.38 15.58
CA ASP A 100 13.01 5.20 16.99
C ASP A 100 13.36 3.74 17.32
N ARG A 101 12.64 2.78 16.73
CA ARG A 101 12.93 1.35 16.88
C ARG A 101 14.28 0.96 16.28
N VAL A 102 14.61 1.49 15.10
CA VAL A 102 15.92 1.30 14.46
C VAL A 102 17.03 1.88 15.32
N ALA A 103 16.85 3.10 15.83
CA ALA A 103 17.83 3.75 16.71
C ALA A 103 18.08 2.98 18.01
N GLN A 104 17.07 2.25 18.49
CA GLN A 104 17.14 1.39 19.67
C GLN A 104 17.60 -0.05 19.36
N ASN A 105 18.00 -0.36 18.12
CA ASN A 105 18.35 -1.72 17.67
C ASN A 105 17.27 -2.76 17.97
N GLN A 106 16.00 -2.38 17.89
CA GLN A 106 14.89 -3.32 18.03
C GLN A 106 14.70 -4.14 16.74
N ASP A 107 14.15 -5.34 16.89
CA ASP A 107 13.79 -6.17 15.73
C ASP A 107 12.59 -5.55 14.98
N ILE A 108 12.67 -5.49 13.66
CA ILE A 108 11.66 -4.88 12.79
C ILE A 108 11.29 -5.91 11.73
N PRO A 109 10.09 -6.49 11.79
CA PRO A 109 9.67 -7.48 10.80
C PRO A 109 9.55 -6.81 9.43
N VAL A 110 10.31 -7.32 8.46
CA VAL A 110 10.30 -6.83 7.07
C VAL A 110 9.55 -7.82 6.20
N ILE A 111 8.68 -7.29 5.34
CA ILE A 111 7.98 -8.08 4.33
C ILE A 111 8.11 -7.42 2.96
N ASN A 112 8.03 -8.23 1.91
CA ASN A 112 7.91 -7.73 0.54
C ASN A 112 6.44 -7.49 0.22
N ARG A 113 6.14 -6.29 -0.29
CA ARG A 113 4.80 -5.88 -0.69
C ARG A 113 4.83 -5.35 -2.12
N LYS A 114 3.87 -5.76 -2.94
CA LYS A 114 3.68 -5.17 -4.26
C LYS A 114 3.31 -3.69 -4.15
N VAL A 115 3.76 -2.89 -5.10
CA VAL A 115 3.35 -1.49 -5.24
C VAL A 115 1.83 -1.42 -5.35
N GLN A 116 1.21 -0.60 -4.50
CA GLN A 116 -0.23 -0.42 -4.46
C GLN A 116 -0.64 0.81 -5.27
N MET A 117 -1.70 0.66 -6.05
CA MET A 117 -2.45 1.78 -6.61
C MET A 117 -3.65 2.04 -5.69
N VAL A 118 -3.71 3.25 -5.14
CA VAL A 118 -4.80 3.71 -4.27
C VAL A 118 -5.67 4.68 -5.04
N ASP A 119 -6.94 4.34 -5.18
CA ASP A 119 -7.94 5.21 -5.80
C ASP A 119 -8.43 6.26 -4.79
N LEU A 120 -8.27 7.54 -5.12
CA LEU A 120 -8.77 8.70 -4.37
C LEU A 120 -10.09 9.17 -5.00
N PRO A 121 -11.25 8.94 -4.35
CA PRO A 121 -12.52 9.42 -4.88
C PRO A 121 -12.64 10.94 -4.73
N LEU A 122 -13.29 11.61 -5.70
CA LEU A 122 -13.50 13.06 -5.69
C LEU A 122 -14.22 13.57 -4.42
N GLY A 123 -15.12 12.75 -3.86
CA GLY A 123 -15.86 13.04 -2.64
C GLY A 123 -15.18 12.60 -1.34
N ALA A 124 -13.87 12.29 -1.35
CA ALA A 124 -13.16 11.93 -0.13
C ALA A 124 -13.11 13.12 0.84
N THR A 125 -13.50 12.91 2.10
CA THR A 125 -13.28 13.88 3.17
C THR A 125 -11.80 14.00 3.49
N GLU A 126 -11.36 15.18 3.95
CA GLU A 126 -9.97 15.42 4.37
C GLU A 126 -9.49 14.35 5.36
N ASP A 127 -10.32 14.03 6.35
CA ASP A 127 -10.16 12.95 7.32
C ASP A 127 -9.84 11.59 6.67
N ARG A 128 -10.49 11.24 5.57
CA ARG A 128 -10.24 9.98 4.84
C ARG A 128 -8.94 10.04 4.04
N VAL A 129 -8.54 11.22 3.58
CA VAL A 129 -7.33 11.43 2.76
C VAL A 129 -6.10 11.48 3.64
N CYS A 130 -6.06 12.42 4.58
CA CYS A 130 -4.96 12.70 5.48
C CYS A 130 -4.91 11.72 6.67
N GLY A 131 -6.05 11.18 7.07
CA GLY A 131 -6.20 10.41 8.31
C GLY A 131 -6.83 11.26 9.41
N THR A 132 -7.23 10.60 10.50
CA THR A 132 -7.88 11.23 11.65
C THR A 132 -7.13 10.95 12.93
N ILE A 133 -7.45 11.72 13.98
CA ILE A 133 -7.02 11.46 15.34
C ILE A 133 -8.23 11.00 16.17
N ASP A 134 -8.09 9.86 16.85
CA ASP A 134 -9.10 9.37 17.78
C ASP A 134 -8.92 10.12 19.12
N ILE A 135 -9.71 11.18 19.27
CA ILE A 135 -9.67 12.07 20.44
C ILE A 135 -10.10 11.32 21.71
N GLU A 136 -11.05 10.40 21.62
CA GLU A 136 -11.54 9.66 22.78
C GLU A 136 -10.43 8.79 23.38
N LYS A 137 -9.71 8.04 22.54
CA LYS A 137 -8.54 7.27 22.98
C LYS A 137 -7.39 8.17 23.43
N ALA A 138 -7.15 9.29 22.73
CA ALA A 138 -6.11 10.23 23.12
C ALA A 138 -6.34 10.84 24.51
N LEU A 139 -7.59 11.13 24.88
CA LEU A 139 -7.94 11.69 26.18
C LEU A 139 -8.09 10.64 27.28
N SER A 140 -8.59 9.44 26.97
CA SER A 140 -8.84 8.39 27.97
C SER A 140 -7.60 7.56 28.28
N GLU A 141 -6.83 7.17 27.26
CA GLU A 141 -5.65 6.31 27.39
C GLU A 141 -4.34 7.10 27.38
N GLY A 142 -4.38 8.40 27.01
CA GLY A 142 -3.18 9.23 26.88
C GLY A 142 -2.29 8.84 25.70
N VAL A 143 -2.76 7.97 24.82
CA VAL A 143 -2.01 7.44 23.67
C VAL A 143 -2.45 8.16 22.39
N LYS A 144 -1.49 8.61 21.58
CA LYS A 144 -1.76 9.20 20.25
C LYS A 144 -2.28 8.12 19.29
N ALA A 145 -3.60 7.95 19.23
CA ALA A 145 -4.26 7.04 18.30
C ALA A 145 -4.57 7.76 16.98
N PHE A 146 -3.73 7.54 15.96
CA PHE A 146 -3.95 8.04 14.60
C PHE A 146 -4.53 6.96 13.71
N GLU A 147 -5.56 7.28 12.94
CA GLU A 147 -6.08 6.42 11.90
C GLU A 147 -5.48 6.81 10.54
N PRO A 148 -4.76 5.91 9.85
CA PRO A 148 -4.09 6.23 8.59
C PRO A 148 -5.09 6.44 7.45
N GLY A 149 -4.95 7.57 6.76
CA GLY A 149 -5.76 7.91 5.58
C GLY A 149 -5.32 7.19 4.30
N LEU A 150 -5.89 7.61 3.16
CA LEU A 150 -5.52 7.11 1.84
C LEU A 150 -4.07 7.44 1.46
N LEU A 151 -3.56 8.60 1.89
CA LEU A 151 -2.17 8.99 1.61
C LEU A 151 -1.16 8.05 2.28
N ALA A 152 -1.44 7.61 3.51
CA ALA A 152 -0.60 6.64 4.21
C ALA A 152 -0.49 5.32 3.42
N LYS A 153 -1.61 4.85 2.89
CA LYS A 153 -1.67 3.63 2.06
C LYS A 153 -0.98 3.79 0.71
N ALA A 154 -1.04 4.98 0.14
CA ALA A 154 -0.40 5.32 -1.12
C ALA A 154 1.10 5.58 -0.99
N ASN A 155 1.65 5.65 0.24
CA ASN A 155 3.07 5.89 0.42
C ASN A 155 3.91 4.79 -0.25
N ARG A 156 4.94 5.21 -0.98
CA ARG A 156 5.77 4.36 -1.86
C ARG A 156 4.96 3.54 -2.87
N GLY A 157 3.78 4.04 -3.23
CA GLY A 157 2.92 3.49 -4.26
C GLY A 157 2.44 4.57 -5.23
N ILE A 158 1.25 4.35 -5.78
CA ILE A 158 0.62 5.25 -6.76
C ILE A 158 -0.70 5.73 -6.19
N LEU A 159 -0.89 7.05 -6.13
CA LEU A 159 -2.18 7.67 -5.84
C LEU A 159 -2.85 8.05 -7.16
N TYR A 160 -4.00 7.48 -7.45
CA TYR A 160 -4.79 7.80 -8.63
C TYR A 160 -6.03 8.60 -8.24
N VAL A 161 -6.26 9.71 -8.91
CA VAL A 161 -7.43 10.56 -8.71
C VAL A 161 -8.27 10.46 -9.97
N ASP A 162 -9.52 10.03 -9.82
CA ASP A 162 -10.52 9.99 -10.88
C ASP A 162 -11.75 10.78 -10.44
N GLU A 163 -12.52 11.26 -11.42
CA GLU A 163 -13.84 11.86 -11.20
C GLU A 163 -14.86 10.81 -10.71
#